data_AF-A0A3P7L454-F1
#
_entry.id   AF-A0A3P7L454-F1
#
_cell.length_a   1.000
_cell.length_b   1.000
_cell.length_c   1.000
_cell.angle_alpha   90.00
_cell.angle_beta   90.00
_cell.angle_gamma   90.00
#
_symmetry.space_group_name_H-M   'P 1'
#
loop_
_entity.id
_entity.type
_entity.pdbx_description
1 polymer ?
#
loop_
_entity_poly.entity_id
_entity_poly.type
_entity_poly.pdbx_seq_one_letter_code
_entity_poly.pdbx_strand_id
1 'polypeptide(L)'
;IIKSAHNQPVEIEEKISYADLVTITDKQVESLLKSRILEKYPDHKQAQTSVVYNPITEQMFHAERGKGAFLNVFILLPELHNALILTDWGGDRNAANLDTKCANIRRLISDVRG
;
A
#
# COMPACT_ATOMS: atom_id res chain seq x y z
N ILE A 1 -12.71 -6.40 11.90
CA ILE A 1 -12.89 -5.04 11.34
C ILE A 1 -13.08 -5.10 9.83
N ILE A 2 -12.03 -5.33 9.02
CA ILE A 2 -12.17 -5.33 7.55
C ILE A 2 -13.08 -6.47 7.03
N LYS A 3 -12.80 -7.74 7.39
CA LYS A 3 -13.64 -8.89 6.97
C LYS A 3 -15.12 -8.71 7.32
N SER A 4 -15.41 -8.19 8.52
CA SER A 4 -16.78 -7.97 8.99
C SER A 4 -17.50 -6.85 8.23
N ALA A 5 -16.77 -5.86 7.71
CA ALA A 5 -17.34 -4.74 6.97
C ALA A 5 -17.50 -5.01 5.45
N HIS A 6 -16.80 -6.01 4.91
CA HIS A 6 -16.65 -6.22 3.45
C HIS A 6 -17.97 -6.33 2.66
N ASN A 7 -19.02 -6.89 3.26
CA ASN A 7 -20.33 -7.08 2.63
C ASN A 7 -21.45 -6.25 3.28
N GLN A 8 -21.09 -5.22 4.04
CA GLN A 8 -22.06 -4.35 4.71
C GLN A 8 -22.23 -3.02 3.95
N PRO A 9 -23.38 -2.34 4.08
CA PRO A 9 -23.54 -0.99 3.56
C PRO A 9 -22.41 -0.07 4.06
N VAL A 10 -21.82 0.69 3.14
CA VAL A 10 -20.67 1.54 3.44
C VAL A 10 -21.13 2.99 3.57
N GLU A 11 -20.90 3.58 4.73
CA GLU A 11 -21.00 5.03 4.91
C GLU A 11 -19.69 5.67 4.45
N ILE A 12 -19.80 6.58 3.48
CA ILE A 12 -18.68 7.21 2.79
C ILE A 12 -18.63 8.68 3.17
N GLU A 13 -17.44 9.13 3.56
CA GLU A 13 -17.11 10.54 3.73
C GLU A 13 -16.07 10.94 2.67
N GLU A 14 -16.16 12.18 2.19
CA GLU A 14 -15.12 12.78 1.35
C GLU A 14 -14.07 13.47 2.22
N LYS A 15 -12.80 13.34 1.84
CA LYS A 15 -11.69 14.06 2.48
C LYS A 15 -11.45 15.39 1.77
N ILE A 16 -10.42 15.44 0.91
CA ILE A 16 -10.00 16.68 0.25
C ILE A 16 -10.75 16.88 -1.08
N SER A 17 -11.25 15.80 -1.68
CA SER A 17 -11.98 15.84 -2.96
C SER A 17 -12.94 14.67 -3.09
N TYR A 18 -13.86 14.75 -4.07
CA TYR A 18 -14.82 13.69 -4.39
C TYR A 18 -14.19 12.32 -4.72
N ALA A 19 -12.91 12.30 -5.12
CA ALA A 19 -12.17 11.07 -5.42
C ALA A 19 -11.35 10.54 -4.24
N ASP A 20 -11.29 11.28 -3.12
CA ASP A 20 -10.56 10.92 -1.90
C ASP A 20 -11.56 10.53 -0.82
N LEU A 21 -11.96 9.25 -0.84
CA LEU A 21 -12.99 8.70 0.02
C LEU A 21 -12.39 8.10 1.30
N VAL A 22 -13.15 8.15 2.39
CA VAL A 22 -12.82 7.48 3.66
C VAL A 22 -14.08 6.91 4.30
N THR A 23 -13.94 5.78 4.99
CA THR A 23 -15.04 5.13 5.70
C THR A 23 -14.75 5.04 7.20
N ILE A 24 -15.77 4.70 7.98
CA ILE A 24 -15.62 4.39 9.42
C ILE A 24 -14.65 3.22 9.63
N THR A 25 -14.62 2.26 8.70
CA THR A 25 -13.71 1.10 8.76
C THR A 25 -12.25 1.55 8.73
N ASP A 26 -11.90 2.52 7.87
CA ASP A 26 -10.53 3.06 7.77
C ASP A 26 -10.09 3.69 9.09
N LYS A 27 -10.94 4.56 9.65
CA LYS A 27 -10.69 5.24 10.94
C LYS A 27 -10.49 4.25 12.09
N GLN A 28 -11.31 3.20 12.14
CA GLN A 28 -11.21 2.15 13.17
C GLN A 28 -9.92 1.33 13.05
N VAL A 29 -9.54 0.95 11.83
CA VAL A 29 -8.31 0.19 11.58
C VAL A 29 -7.08 1.01 11.96
N GLU A 30 -7.02 2.29 11.55
CA GLU A 30 -5.89 3.17 11.88
C GLU A 30 -5.75 3.35 13.39
N SER A 31 -6.85 3.62 14.10
CA SER A 31 -6.85 3.77 15.55
C SER A 31 -6.37 2.51 16.27
N LEU A 32 -6.82 1.33 15.83
CA LEU A 32 -6.36 0.05 16.36
C LEU A 32 -4.86 -0.15 16.14
N LEU A 33 -4.35 0.08 14.93
CA LEU A 33 -2.93 -0.11 14.63
C LEU A 33 -2.06 0.87 15.43
N LYS A 34 -2.44 2.14 15.45
CA LYS A 34 -1.70 3.20 16.15
C LYS A 34 -1.64 2.94 17.65
N SER A 35 -2.78 2.60 18.27
CA SER A 35 -2.83 2.32 19.71
C SER A 35 -1.93 1.15 20.09
N ARG A 36 -1.99 0.03 19.35
CA ARG A 36 -1.16 -1.16 19.60
C ARG A 36 0.34 -0.89 19.43
N ILE A 37 0.71 -0.12 18.40
CA ILE A 37 2.12 0.23 18.17
C ILE A 37 2.63 1.13 19.30
N LEU A 38 1.88 2.17 19.68
CA LEU A 38 2.31 3.11 20.72
C LEU A 38 2.28 2.50 22.13
N GLU A 39 1.35 1.59 22.41
CA GLU A 39 1.33 0.82 23.67
C GLU A 39 2.62 0.02 23.85
N LYS A 40 3.09 -0.64 22.78
CA LYS A 40 4.29 -1.48 22.82
C LYS A 40 5.59 -0.70 22.59
N TYR A 41 5.54 0.36 21.81
CA TYR A 41 6.68 1.18 21.40
C TYR A 41 6.34 2.68 21.52
N PRO A 42 6.33 3.24 22.74
CA PRO A 42 5.93 4.63 22.98
C PRO A 42 6.77 5.66 22.22
N ASP A 43 8.06 5.38 22.00
CA ASP A 43 9.02 6.26 21.30
C ASP A 43 9.20 5.92 19.81
N HIS A 44 8.25 5.19 19.20
CA HIS A 44 8.36 4.74 17.81
C HIS A 44 8.46 5.93 16.83
N LYS A 45 9.51 5.95 16.00
CA LYS A 45 9.78 7.03 15.03
C LYS A 45 10.09 6.58 13.60
N GLN A 46 10.55 5.34 13.39
CA GLN A 46 10.97 4.85 12.07
C GLN A 46 10.53 3.41 11.82
N ALA A 47 10.02 3.17 10.62
CA ALA A 47 9.68 1.84 10.13
C ALA A 47 10.96 1.07 9.72
N GLN A 48 11.20 -0.08 10.35
CA GLN A 48 12.30 -1.00 10.03
C GLN A 48 11.82 -2.24 9.24
N THR A 49 10.52 -2.52 9.32
CA THR A 49 9.84 -3.61 8.61
C THR A 49 8.57 -3.09 7.98
N SER A 50 8.13 -3.74 6.91
CA SER A 50 6.85 -3.46 6.26
C SER A 50 6.01 -4.73 6.15
N VAL A 51 4.70 -4.56 6.34
CA VAL A 51 3.69 -5.62 6.19
C VAL A 51 2.52 -5.06 5.38
N VAL A 52 2.08 -5.79 4.37
CA VAL A 52 0.83 -5.56 3.65
C VAL A 52 -0.02 -6.80 3.80
N TYR A 53 -1.16 -6.69 4.48
CA TYR A 53 -2.06 -7.82 4.69
C TYR A 53 -3.35 -7.60 3.92
N ASN A 54 -3.67 -8.54 3.02
CA ASN A 54 -4.98 -8.64 2.41
C ASN A 54 -5.85 -9.58 3.27
N PRO A 55 -6.78 -9.04 4.08
CA PRO A 55 -7.61 -9.86 4.96
C PRO A 55 -8.65 -10.67 4.21
N ILE A 56 -8.97 -10.38 2.95
CA ILE A 56 -9.99 -11.13 2.20
C ILE A 56 -9.40 -12.44 1.68
N THR A 57 -8.18 -12.39 1.14
CA THR A 57 -7.47 -13.57 0.60
C THR A 57 -6.52 -14.21 1.60
N GLU A 58 -6.40 -13.66 2.82
CA GLU A 58 -5.47 -14.11 3.87
C GLU A 58 -4.00 -14.10 3.41
N GLN A 59 -3.64 -13.14 2.57
CA GLN A 59 -2.28 -12.98 2.05
C GLN A 59 -1.53 -11.92 2.85
N MET A 60 -0.41 -12.30 3.45
CA MET A 60 0.49 -11.42 4.18
C MET A 60 1.80 -11.26 3.42
N PHE A 61 1.98 -10.09 2.82
CA PHE A 61 3.25 -9.70 2.24
C PHE A 61 4.08 -9.00 3.32
N HIS A 62 5.35 -9.36 3.49
CA HIS A 62 6.23 -8.68 4.43
C HIS A 62 7.66 -8.63 3.93
N ALA A 63 8.40 -7.63 4.41
CA ALA A 63 9.82 -7.47 4.11
C ALA A 63 10.55 -6.84 5.29
N GLU A 64 11.82 -7.21 5.42
CA GLU A 64 12.78 -6.55 6.30
C GLU A 64 14.02 -6.19 5.50
N ARG A 65 14.58 -5.01 5.78
CA ARG A 65 15.76 -4.50 5.05
C ARG A 65 16.89 -5.54 5.09
N GLY A 66 17.35 -5.95 3.91
CA GLY A 66 18.44 -6.91 3.76
C GLY A 66 18.05 -8.38 3.93
N LYS A 67 16.78 -8.70 4.20
CA LYS A 67 16.30 -10.09 4.40
C LYS A 67 15.38 -10.61 3.29
N GLY A 68 15.11 -9.79 2.27
CA GLY A 68 14.21 -10.13 1.17
C GLY A 68 12.74 -9.81 1.47
N ALA A 69 11.87 -10.26 0.58
CA ALA A 69 10.42 -10.09 0.66
C ALA A 69 9.73 -11.46 0.66
N PHE A 70 8.56 -11.53 1.28
CA PHE A 70 7.85 -12.78 1.52
C PHE A 70 6.34 -12.62 1.26
N LEU A 71 5.70 -13.68 0.80
CA LEU A 71 4.25 -13.87 0.79
C LEU A 71 3.92 -15.05 1.71
N ASN A 72 3.26 -14.77 2.83
CA ASN A 72 3.07 -15.68 3.94
C ASN A 72 4.43 -16.21 4.41
N VAL A 73 4.70 -17.49 4.16
CA VAL A 73 5.96 -18.17 4.51
C VAL A 73 6.90 -18.35 3.30
N PHE A 74 6.48 -17.95 2.10
CA PHE A 74 7.25 -18.14 0.87
C PHE A 74 8.07 -16.90 0.53
N ILE A 75 9.31 -17.11 0.08
CA ILE A 75 10.20 -16.05 -0.39
C ILE A 75 9.75 -15.57 -1.77
N LEU A 76 9.73 -14.27 -1.98
CA LEU A 76 9.53 -13.63 -3.28
C LEU A 76 10.89 -13.25 -3.88
N LEU A 77 11.18 -13.75 -5.08
CA LEU A 77 12.39 -13.44 -5.83
C LEU A 77 12.01 -12.77 -7.16
N PRO A 78 11.71 -11.46 -7.17
CA PRO A 78 11.38 -10.79 -8.42
C PRO A 78 12.66 -10.46 -9.20
N GLU A 79 12.77 -10.97 -10.42
CA GLU A 79 13.71 -10.46 -11.42
C GLU A 79 13.00 -9.42 -12.29
N LEU A 80 13.52 -8.19 -12.30
CA LEU A 80 12.85 -7.05 -12.95
C LEU A 80 12.62 -7.28 -14.44
N HIS A 81 13.54 -7.94 -15.13
CA HIS A 81 13.46 -8.18 -16.58
C HIS A 81 12.31 -9.10 -17.01
N ASN A 82 11.70 -9.85 -16.08
CA ASN A 82 10.53 -10.70 -16.32
C ASN A 82 9.27 -10.18 -15.62
N ALA A 83 9.31 -8.97 -15.07
CA ALA A 83 8.23 -8.44 -14.26
C ALA A 83 7.07 -7.91 -15.13
N LEU A 84 5.84 -8.07 -14.64
CA LEU A 84 4.70 -7.29 -15.10
C LEU A 84 4.65 -5.98 -14.31
N ILE A 85 4.66 -4.84 -15.00
CA ILE A 85 4.54 -3.52 -14.36
C ILE A 85 3.06 -3.17 -14.15
N LEU A 86 2.72 -2.76 -12.95
CA LEU A 86 1.44 -2.14 -12.58
C LEU A 86 1.72 -0.68 -12.19
N THR A 87 0.94 0.27 -12.70
CA THR A 87 1.08 1.70 -12.36
C THR A 87 -0.29 2.34 -12.19
N ASP A 88 -0.36 3.37 -11.34
CA ASP A 88 -1.54 4.19 -11.10
C ASP A 88 -1.17 5.67 -11.32
N TRP A 89 -2.12 6.50 -11.75
CA TRP A 89 -1.91 7.93 -12.02
C TRP A 89 -2.11 8.80 -10.78
N GLY A 90 -2.77 8.29 -9.74
CA GLY A 90 -3.14 9.00 -8.52
C GLY A 90 -4.20 10.10 -8.74
N GLY A 91 -4.55 10.82 -7.67
CA GLY A 91 -5.54 11.91 -7.70
C GLY A 91 -5.00 13.26 -8.18
N ASP A 92 -3.68 13.42 -8.27
CA ASP A 92 -3.06 14.69 -8.68
C ASP A 92 -3.31 14.99 -10.17
N ARG A 93 -3.56 16.25 -10.49
CA ARG A 93 -3.83 16.76 -11.84
C ARG A 93 -2.88 17.88 -12.26
N ASN A 94 -1.88 18.20 -11.45
CA ASN A 94 -0.84 19.15 -11.81
C ASN A 94 0.01 18.61 -12.97
N ALA A 95 0.10 19.38 -14.06
CA ALA A 95 0.79 18.97 -15.28
C ALA A 95 2.26 18.57 -15.04
N ALA A 96 3.01 19.34 -14.24
CA ALA A 96 4.42 19.05 -13.98
C ALA A 96 4.61 17.72 -13.22
N ASN A 97 3.70 17.41 -12.29
CA ASN A 97 3.72 16.14 -11.57
C ASN A 97 3.33 14.97 -12.47
N LEU A 98 2.38 15.17 -13.39
CA LEU A 98 2.02 14.17 -14.40
C LEU A 98 3.17 13.90 -15.37
N ASP A 99 3.86 14.92 -15.85
CA ASP A 99 5.03 14.78 -16.72
C ASP A 99 6.15 13.99 -16.03
N THR A 100 6.39 14.27 -14.75
CA THR A 100 7.36 13.52 -13.94
C THR A 100 6.97 12.05 -13.81
N LYS A 101 5.67 11.75 -13.59
CA LYS A 101 5.16 10.37 -13.55
C LYS A 101 5.34 9.67 -14.90
N CYS A 102 4.98 10.32 -16.00
CA CYS A 102 5.19 9.81 -17.36
C CYS A 102 6.65 9.44 -17.62
N ALA A 103 7.59 10.32 -17.26
CA ALA A 103 9.01 10.08 -17.42
C ALA A 103 9.50 8.87 -16.62
N ASN A 104 9.05 8.73 -15.36
CA ASN A 104 9.39 7.59 -14.52
C ASN A 104 8.84 6.27 -15.06
N ILE A 105 7.57 6.26 -15.50
CA ILE A 105 6.95 5.08 -16.11
C ILE A 105 7.69 4.67 -17.38
N ARG A 106 8.06 5.63 -18.23
CA ARG A 106 8.86 5.38 -19.44
C ARG A 106 10.18 4.69 -19.12
N ARG A 107 10.90 5.17 -18.09
CA ARG A 107 12.16 4.55 -17.65
C ARG A 107 11.95 3.10 -17.21
N LEU A 108 10.95 2.86 -16.35
CA LEU A 108 10.63 1.51 -15.85
C LEU A 108 10.26 0.54 -16.99
N ILE A 109 9.43 0.98 -17.94
CA ILE A 109 9.03 0.12 -19.08
C ILE A 109 10.25 -0.23 -19.94
N SER A 110 11.17 0.72 -20.16
CA SER A 110 12.39 0.47 -20.93
C SER A 110 13.27 -0.58 -20.23
N ASP A 111 13.43 -0.48 -18.91
CA ASP A 111 14.26 -1.41 -18.12
C ASP A 111 13.68 -2.85 -18.09
N VAL A 112 12.34 -2.99 -18.17
CA VAL A 112 11.65 -4.29 -18.10
C VAL A 112 11.49 -4.96 -19.46
N ARG A 113 11.34 -4.20 -20.54
CA ARG A 113 11.02 -4.75 -21.87
C ARG A 113 12.17 -4.75 -22.88
N GLY A 114 13.32 -4.13 -22.56
CA GLY A 114 14.45 -3.95 -23.48
C GLY A 114 14.31 -2.72 -24.36
#